data_AF-A0A1G1TKQ0-F1
#
_entry.id   AF-A0A1G1TKQ0-F1
#
_cell.length_a   1.000
_cell.length_b   1.000
_cell.length_c   1.000
_cell.angle_alpha   90.00
_cell.angle_beta   90.00
_cell.angle_gamma   90.00
#
_symmetry.space_group_name_H-M   'P 1'
#
loop_
_entity.id
_entity.type
_entity.pdbx_description
1 polymer ?
#
loop_
_entity_poly.entity_id
_entity_poly.type
_entity_poly.pdbx_seq_one_letter_code
_entity_poly.pdbx_strand_id
1 'polypeptide(L)'
;MGLCRGSYATRPANEKDEPVQEALRTLSGRHPGWGFWKLHHRLRKNGLSINHKRTWRIYRAMGLHLPRRLKKRLPARVKQPLAVPEAANGCWSLDFTSDVLTDSRWFRTLNVFDDYNRQLLGVEIDFSLPAARVVQVLARLVE
;
A
#
# COMPACT_ATOMS: atom_id res chain seq x y z
N MET A 1 20.72 -39.79 -6.29
CA MET A 1 21.14 -38.44 -5.86
C MET A 1 20.71 -38.23 -4.41
N GLY A 2 21.43 -38.84 -3.47
CA GLY A 2 21.08 -38.83 -2.04
C GLY A 2 21.75 -37.65 -1.33
N LEU A 3 20.96 -36.66 -0.93
CA LEU A 3 21.44 -35.61 -0.05
C LEU A 3 21.68 -36.19 1.36
N CYS A 4 22.85 -35.94 1.95
CA CYS A 4 23.21 -36.44 3.28
C CYS A 4 22.21 -36.00 4.36
N ARG A 5 21.73 -36.93 5.21
CA ARG A 5 20.79 -36.66 6.32
C ARG A 5 21.18 -35.48 7.24
N GLY A 6 22.48 -35.20 7.37
CA GLY A 6 22.99 -34.08 8.17
C GLY A 6 22.69 -32.68 7.63
N SER A 7 22.27 -32.53 6.37
CA SER A 7 21.88 -31.21 5.82
C SER A 7 20.51 -30.73 6.33
N TYR A 8 19.68 -31.64 6.85
CA TYR A 8 18.36 -31.34 7.41
C TYR A 8 18.35 -31.26 8.94
N ALA A 9 19.47 -31.53 9.61
CA ALA A 9 19.54 -31.40 11.05
C ALA A 9 19.54 -29.92 11.45
N THR A 10 18.50 -29.50 12.17
CA THR A 10 18.52 -28.24 12.90
C THR A 10 19.71 -28.28 13.85
N ARG A 11 20.77 -27.53 13.55
CA ARG A 11 21.94 -27.45 14.44
C ARG A 11 21.45 -27.07 15.84
N PRO A 12 21.89 -27.76 16.91
CA PRO A 12 21.48 -27.42 18.27
C PRO A 12 21.77 -25.95 18.53
N ALA A 13 20.89 -25.31 19.33
CA ALA A 13 21.12 -23.96 19.81
C ALA A 13 22.50 -23.95 20.49
N ASN A 14 23.44 -23.26 19.87
CA ASN A 14 24.79 -23.20 20.38
C ASN A 14 24.74 -22.32 21.61
N GLU A 15 25.15 -22.77 22.80
CA GLU A 15 25.17 -21.93 24.03
C GLU A 15 25.87 -20.58 23.78
N LYS A 16 26.84 -20.57 22.85
CA LYS A 16 27.54 -19.37 22.39
C LYS A 16 26.63 -18.31 21.79
N ASP A 17 25.44 -18.66 21.30
CA ASP A 17 24.48 -17.74 20.69
C ASP A 17 23.61 -17.01 21.73
N GLU A 18 23.52 -17.50 22.97
CA GLU A 18 22.67 -16.92 24.02
C GLU A 18 22.94 -15.43 24.28
N PRO A 19 24.21 -14.96 24.38
CA PRO A 19 24.49 -13.53 24.59
C PRO A 19 23.98 -12.64 23.45
N VAL A 20 23.97 -13.18 22.23
CA VAL A 20 23.50 -12.46 21.04
C VAL A 20 21.98 -12.44 21.00
N GLN A 21 21.33 -13.54 21.38
CA GLN A 21 19.89 -13.61 21.50
C GLN A 21 19.38 -12.62 22.53
N GLU A 22 19.99 -12.58 23.72
CA GLU A 22 19.57 -11.68 24.79
C GLU A 22 19.76 -10.20 24.41
N ALA A 23 20.90 -9.87 23.79
CA ALA A 23 21.13 -8.53 23.27
C ALA A 23 20.14 -8.15 22.16
N LEU A 24 19.77 -9.10 21.28
CA LEU A 24 18.74 -8.89 20.25
C LEU A 24 17.35 -8.70 20.86
N ARG A 25 16.94 -9.49 21.86
CA ARG A 25 15.67 -9.33 22.59
C ARG A 25 15.58 -7.95 23.22
N THR A 26 16.64 -7.54 23.91
CA THR A 26 16.71 -6.22 24.56
C THR A 26 16.57 -5.09 23.55
N LEU A 27 17.28 -5.17 22.41
CA LEU A 27 17.23 -4.13 21.38
C LEU A 27 15.92 -4.11 20.60
N SER A 28 15.35 -5.27 20.27
CA SER A 28 14.07 -5.35 19.56
C SER A 28 12.92 -4.86 20.44
N GLY A 29 12.95 -5.15 21.75
CA GLY A 29 11.98 -4.63 22.72
C GLY A 29 12.04 -3.11 22.87
N ARG A 30 13.25 -2.53 22.93
CA ARG A 30 13.43 -1.06 22.98
C ARG A 30 13.11 -0.37 21.65
N HIS A 31 13.30 -1.06 20.52
CA HIS A 31 13.15 -0.49 19.18
C HIS A 31 12.39 -1.42 18.22
N PRO A 32 11.07 -1.57 18.39
CA PRO A 32 10.27 -2.54 17.63
C PRO A 32 10.21 -2.27 16.12
N GLY A 33 10.53 -1.05 15.67
CA GLY A 33 10.57 -0.69 14.25
C GLY A 33 11.93 -0.88 13.56
N TRP A 34 12.95 -1.40 14.26
CA TRP A 34 14.28 -1.56 13.68
C TRP A 34 14.43 -2.89 12.95
N GLY A 35 14.87 -2.83 11.70
CA GLY A 35 15.20 -4.01 10.92
C GLY A 35 16.61 -4.54 11.22
N PHE A 36 16.92 -5.68 10.60
CA PHE A 36 18.18 -6.41 10.77
C PHE A 36 19.44 -5.53 10.79
N TRP A 37 19.67 -4.70 9.78
CA TRP A 37 20.91 -3.91 9.68
C TRP A 37 21.08 -2.93 10.84
N LYS A 38 20.01 -2.25 11.27
CA LYS A 38 20.05 -1.33 12.41
C LYS A 38 20.41 -2.06 13.70
N LEU A 39 19.78 -3.23 13.92
CA LEU A 39 20.07 -4.06 15.10
C LEU A 39 21.51 -4.59 15.05
N HIS A 40 21.96 -5.10 13.91
CA HIS A 40 23.32 -5.61 13.75
C HIS A 40 24.39 -4.54 14.00
N HIS A 41 24.25 -3.35 13.43
CA HIS A 41 25.18 -2.24 13.68
C HIS A 41 25.13 -1.76 15.13
N ARG A 42 23.94 -1.73 15.75
CA ARG A 42 23.81 -1.38 17.17
C ARG A 42 24.49 -2.39 18.08
N LEU A 43 24.36 -3.69 17.82
CA LEU A 43 25.06 -4.74 18.55
C LEU A 43 26.58 -4.52 18.50
N ARG A 44 27.13 -4.24 17.32
CA ARG A 44 28.57 -3.94 17.16
C ARG A 44 28.99 -2.69 17.93
N LYS A 45 28.17 -1.64 17.91
CA LYS A 45 28.44 -0.41 18.69
C LYS A 45 28.43 -0.66 20.21
N ASN A 46 27.65 -1.64 20.67
CA ASN A 46 27.60 -2.05 22.07
C ASN A 46 28.71 -3.05 22.46
N GLY A 47 29.74 -3.24 21.61
CA GLY A 47 30.90 -4.08 21.89
C GLY A 47 30.79 -5.54 21.41
N LEU A 48 29.66 -5.97 20.86
CA LEU A 48 29.48 -7.32 20.33
C LEU A 48 29.97 -7.39 18.87
N SER A 49 31.26 -7.60 18.67
CA SER A 49 31.88 -7.75 17.34
C SER A 49 31.57 -9.14 16.75
N ILE A 50 30.43 -9.26 16.07
CA ILE A 50 29.94 -10.51 15.47
C ILE A 50 29.82 -10.36 13.95
N ASN A 51 30.09 -11.43 13.21
CA ASN A 51 29.87 -11.46 11.76
C ASN A 51 28.36 -11.39 11.45
N HIS A 52 27.97 -10.52 10.51
CA HIS A 52 26.57 -10.34 10.08
C HIS A 52 25.87 -11.65 9.70
N LYS A 53 26.60 -12.64 9.13
CA LYS A 53 26.02 -13.96 8.81
C LYS A 53 25.49 -14.69 10.05
N ARG A 54 26.22 -14.61 11.17
CA ARG A 54 25.82 -15.21 12.45
C ARG A 54 24.65 -14.46 13.05
N THR A 55 24.68 -13.13 13.07
CA THR A 55 23.56 -12.31 13.53
C THR A 55 22.30 -12.59 12.70
N TRP A 56 22.43 -12.72 11.38
CA TRP A 56 21.31 -13.02 10.48
C TRP A 56 20.66 -14.37 10.77
N ARG A 57 21.48 -15.42 10.98
CA ARG A 57 20.98 -16.75 11.36
C ARG A 57 20.16 -16.69 12.65
N ILE A 58 20.69 -16.02 13.68
CA ILE A 58 20.03 -15.89 14.98
C ILE A 58 18.76 -15.04 14.86
N TYR A 59 18.84 -13.88 14.19
CA TYR A 59 17.72 -12.99 13.92
C TYR A 59 16.55 -13.71 13.23
N ARG A 60 16.84 -14.56 12.23
CA ARG A 60 15.85 -15.38 11.52
C ARG A 60 15.31 -16.51 12.40
N ALA A 61 16.16 -17.15 13.20
CA ALA A 61 15.71 -18.18 14.15
C ALA A 61 14.78 -17.60 15.24
N MET A 62 15.00 -16.34 15.63
CA MET A 62 14.17 -15.61 16.59
C MET A 62 12.90 -14.98 15.98
N GLY A 63 12.69 -15.07 14.67
CA GLY A 63 11.50 -14.53 14.02
C GLY A 63 11.40 -13.00 14.03
N LEU A 64 12.52 -12.27 14.17
CA LEU A 64 12.53 -10.80 14.37
C LEU A 64 12.23 -9.97 13.11
N HIS A 65 11.75 -10.60 12.04
CA HIS A 65 11.48 -9.97 10.76
C HIS A 65 10.41 -8.89 10.92
N LEU A 66 10.68 -7.68 10.43
CA LEU A 66 9.64 -6.66 10.39
C LEU A 66 8.55 -7.10 9.42
N PRO A 67 7.26 -7.11 9.84
CA PRO A 67 6.18 -7.44 8.94
C PRO A 67 6.13 -6.41 7.81
N ARG A 68 5.84 -6.87 6.59
CA ARG A 68 5.57 -5.97 5.48
C ARG A 68 4.36 -5.11 5.86
N ARG A 69 4.51 -3.79 5.81
CA ARG A 69 3.40 -2.87 6.04
C ARG A 69 2.32 -3.13 4.98
N LEU A 70 1.23 -3.75 5.39
CA LEU A 70 0.03 -3.89 4.57
C LEU A 70 -0.77 -2.59 4.68
N LYS A 71 -1.39 -2.15 3.58
CA LYS A 71 -2.36 -1.05 3.64
C LYS A 71 -3.49 -1.49 4.58
N LYS A 72 -3.75 -0.71 5.63
CA LYS A 72 -4.86 -0.96 6.57
C LYS A 72 -6.16 -0.94 5.75
N ARG A 73 -6.86 -2.08 5.69
CA ARG A 73 -8.17 -2.15 5.06
C ARG A 73 -9.18 -1.52 6.03
N LEU A 74 -9.85 -0.46 5.60
CA LEU A 74 -11.00 0.07 6.34
C LEU A 74 -12.15 -0.94 6.23
N PRO A 75 -13.01 -1.06 7.26
CA PRO A 75 -14.20 -1.89 7.16
C PRO A 75 -15.05 -1.45 5.98
N ALA A 76 -15.63 -2.42 5.26
CA ALA A 76 -16.49 -2.14 4.14
C ALA A 76 -17.71 -1.33 4.63
N ARG A 77 -17.99 -0.19 4.00
CA ARG A 77 -19.22 0.56 4.26
C ARG A 77 -20.42 -0.28 3.83
N VAL A 78 -21.50 -0.26 4.61
CA VAL A 78 -22.78 -0.84 4.20
C VAL A 78 -23.28 -0.06 2.99
N LYS A 79 -23.50 -0.74 1.86
CA LYS A 79 -23.99 -0.12 0.63
C LYS A 79 -25.44 0.27 0.83
N GLN A 80 -25.76 1.56 0.70
CA GLN A 80 -27.13 2.04 0.61
C GLN A 80 -27.54 2.10 -0.87
N PRO A 81 -28.79 1.75 -1.22
CA PRO A 81 -29.29 1.94 -2.57
C PRO A 81 -29.29 3.43 -2.93
N LEU A 82 -28.92 3.75 -4.17
CA LEU A 82 -29.00 5.13 -4.68
C LEU A 82 -30.46 5.49 -4.92
N ALA A 83 -30.88 6.68 -4.50
CA ALA A 83 -32.18 7.21 -4.86
C ALA A 83 -32.20 7.51 -6.37
N VAL A 84 -33.17 6.96 -7.08
CA VAL A 84 -33.39 7.24 -8.51
C VAL A 84 -34.47 8.33 -8.59
N PRO A 85 -34.24 9.43 -9.31
CA PRO A 85 -35.27 10.46 -9.52
C PRO A 85 -36.52 9.90 -10.22
N GLU A 86 -37.66 10.57 -10.08
CA GLU A 86 -38.91 10.14 -10.75
C GLU A 86 -39.00 10.56 -12.23
N ALA A 87 -38.16 11.51 -12.65
CA ALA A 87 -38.14 12.04 -14.00
C ALA A 87 -36.71 12.38 -14.46
N ALA A 88 -36.53 12.44 -15.78
CA ALA A 88 -35.30 12.93 -16.41
C ALA A 88 -35.02 14.38 -16.01
N ASN A 89 -33.74 14.76 -16.01
CA ASN A 89 -33.22 16.07 -15.60
C ASN A 89 -33.52 16.47 -14.14
N GLY A 90 -33.94 15.52 -13.29
CA GLY A 90 -34.12 15.75 -11.86
C GLY A 90 -32.80 15.73 -11.07
N CYS A 91 -31.86 14.88 -11.47
CA CYS A 91 -30.53 14.79 -10.87
C CYS A 91 -29.51 14.32 -11.90
N TRP A 92 -28.33 14.94 -11.90
CA TRP A 92 -27.21 14.58 -12.75
C TRP A 92 -26.03 14.10 -11.91
N SER A 93 -25.44 12.99 -12.33
CA SER A 93 -24.18 12.49 -11.80
C SER A 93 -23.01 12.96 -12.66
N LEU A 94 -21.98 13.51 -12.03
CA LEU A 94 -20.75 13.92 -12.68
C LEU A 94 -19.62 12.97 -12.27
N ASP A 95 -18.86 12.49 -13.24
CA ASP A 95 -17.67 11.67 -13.01
C ASP A 95 -16.44 12.24 -13.74
N PHE A 96 -15.27 12.14 -13.11
CA PHE A 96 -14.01 12.52 -13.70
C PHE A 96 -13.12 11.31 -13.88
N THR A 97 -12.79 10.99 -15.12
CA THR A 97 -11.77 9.97 -15.41
C THR A 97 -10.49 10.63 -15.91
N SER A 98 -9.38 9.89 -15.87
CA SER A 98 -8.09 10.36 -16.35
C SER A 98 -7.37 9.22 -17.06
N ASP A 99 -6.72 9.53 -18.17
CA ASP A 99 -5.97 8.58 -18.96
C ASP A 99 -4.74 9.26 -19.58
N VAL A 100 -3.88 8.46 -20.21
CA VAL A 100 -2.57 8.89 -20.72
C VAL A 100 -2.48 8.59 -22.20
N LEU A 101 -2.12 9.61 -22.98
CA LEU A 101 -1.86 9.47 -24.40
C LEU A 101 -0.55 8.70 -24.65
N THR A 102 -0.35 8.24 -25.88
CA THR A 102 0.88 7.55 -26.30
C THR A 102 2.15 8.41 -26.11
N ASP A 103 2.01 9.72 -26.10
CA ASP A 103 3.08 10.68 -25.84
C ASP A 103 3.28 11.01 -24.34
N SER A 104 2.67 10.22 -23.45
CA SER A 104 2.74 10.36 -21.99
C SER A 104 2.08 11.62 -21.43
N ARG A 105 1.28 12.37 -22.21
CA ARG A 105 0.46 13.45 -21.66
C ARG A 105 -0.81 12.91 -21.03
N TRP A 106 -1.10 13.39 -19.82
CA TRP A 106 -2.33 13.08 -19.10
C TRP A 106 -3.47 13.94 -19.61
N PHE A 107 -4.63 13.35 -19.86
CA PHE A 107 -5.86 14.08 -20.10
C PHE A 107 -6.94 13.61 -19.14
N ARG A 108 -7.99 14.43 -19.01
CA ARG A 108 -9.14 14.16 -18.15
C ARG A 108 -10.41 14.22 -18.98
N THR A 109 -11.39 13.44 -18.56
CA THR A 109 -12.76 13.54 -19.09
C THR A 109 -13.71 13.90 -17.95
N LEU A 110 -14.64 14.80 -18.20
CA LEU A 110 -15.82 15.03 -17.39
C LEU A 110 -16.99 14.34 -18.08
N ASN A 111 -17.59 13.37 -17.42
CA ASN A 111 -18.76 12.66 -17.90
C ASN A 111 -19.98 13.12 -17.10
N VAL A 112 -21.03 13.57 -17.79
CA VAL A 112 -22.28 14.02 -17.18
C VAL A 112 -23.39 13.04 -17.55
N PHE A 113 -24.00 12.41 -16.55
CA PHE A 113 -25.06 11.42 -16.72
C PHE A 113 -26.35 11.90 -16.08
N ASP A 114 -27.49 11.57 -16.70
CA ASP A 114 -28.79 11.67 -16.06
C ASP A 114 -29.05 10.45 -15.17
N ASP A 115 -29.47 10.68 -13.93
CA ASP A 115 -29.64 9.59 -12.95
C ASP A 115 -30.93 8.78 -13.13
N TYR A 116 -31.92 9.31 -13.85
CA TYR A 116 -33.17 8.61 -14.11
C TYR A 116 -33.03 7.62 -15.26
N ASN A 117 -32.64 8.09 -16.44
CA ASN A 117 -32.57 7.26 -17.66
C ASN A 117 -31.17 6.73 -17.98
N ARG A 118 -30.15 7.10 -17.18
CA ARG A 118 -28.73 6.74 -17.38
C ARG A 118 -28.16 7.21 -18.72
N GLN A 119 -28.76 8.23 -19.32
CA GLN A 119 -28.28 8.85 -20.54
C GLN A 119 -27.01 9.67 -20.26
N LEU A 120 -26.04 9.56 -21.15
CA LEU A 120 -24.87 10.43 -21.18
C LEU A 120 -25.27 11.76 -21.81
N LEU A 121 -25.33 12.81 -20.99
CA LEU A 121 -25.71 14.16 -21.40
C LEU A 121 -24.57 14.88 -22.12
N GLY A 122 -23.34 14.65 -21.66
CA GLY A 122 -22.15 15.24 -22.28
C GLY A 122 -20.85 14.66 -21.77
N VAL A 123 -19.82 14.73 -22.61
CA VAL A 123 -18.44 14.41 -22.25
C VAL A 123 -17.56 15.57 -22.67
N GLU A 124 -16.88 16.18 -21.72
CA GLU A 124 -15.85 17.18 -21.97
C GLU A 124 -14.47 16.56 -21.77
N ILE A 125 -13.59 16.71 -22.74
CA ILE A 125 -12.24 16.14 -22.72
C ILE A 125 -11.23 17.28 -22.82
N ASP A 126 -10.30 17.35 -21.87
CA ASP A 126 -9.24 18.37 -21.87
C ASP A 126 -8.03 17.91 -21.05
N PHE A 127 -6.88 18.57 -21.21
CA PHE A 127 -5.69 18.35 -20.38
C PHE A 127 -5.89 18.88 -18.95
N SER A 128 -6.79 19.85 -18.77
CA SER A 128 -7.20 20.39 -17.47
C SER A 128 -8.68 20.76 -17.49
N LEU A 129 -9.40 20.40 -16.42
CA LEU A 129 -10.82 20.72 -16.25
C LEU A 129 -11.01 21.59 -15.00
N PRO A 130 -10.64 22.89 -15.05
CA PRO A 130 -10.87 23.81 -13.95
C PRO A 130 -12.36 24.06 -13.73
N ALA A 131 -12.73 24.52 -12.54
CA ALA A 131 -14.13 24.79 -12.19
C ALA A 131 -14.87 25.67 -13.22
N ALA A 132 -14.21 26.70 -13.76
CA ALA A 132 -14.79 27.57 -14.79
C ALA A 132 -15.17 26.79 -16.07
N ARG A 133 -14.34 25.82 -16.49
CA ARG A 133 -14.64 24.95 -17.64
C ARG A 133 -15.81 24.03 -17.34
N VAL A 134 -15.86 23.45 -16.14
CA VAL A 134 -16.97 22.59 -15.69
C VAL A 134 -18.28 23.37 -15.70
N VAL A 135 -18.30 24.58 -15.16
CA VAL A 135 -19.49 25.46 -15.16
C VAL A 135 -19.96 25.75 -16.59
N GLN A 136 -19.03 26.04 -17.52
CA GLN A 136 -19.39 26.28 -18.92
C GLN A 136 -20.02 25.05 -19.58
N VAL A 137 -19.50 23.85 -19.31
CA VAL A 137 -20.07 22.60 -19.83
C VAL A 137 -21.48 22.40 -19.30
N LEU A 138 -21.68 22.57 -17.99
CA LEU A 138 -23.00 22.41 -17.37
C LEU A 138 -24.00 23.46 -17.87
N ALA A 139 -23.57 24.70 -18.07
CA ALA A 139 -24.44 25.75 -18.64
C ALA A 139 -24.96 25.36 -20.03
N ARG A 140 -24.09 24.81 -20.90
CA ARG A 140 -24.48 24.35 -22.24
C ARG A 140 -25.43 23.14 -22.23
N LEU A 141 -25.42 22.33 -21.18
CA LEU A 141 -26.29 21.15 -21.05
C LEU A 141 -27.68 21.50 -20.52
N VAL A 142 -27.83 22.67 -19.90
CA VAL A 142 -29.11 23.18 -19.38
C VAL A 142 -29.89 23.97 -20.45
N GLU A 143 -29.18 24.54 -21.43
CA GLU A 143 -29.76 25.21 -22.62
C GLU A 143 -30.43 24.24 -23.58
#